data_AF-A0A7W0XTG0-F1
#
_entry.id   AF-A0A7W0XTG0-F1
#
_cell.length_a   1.000
_cell.length_b   1.000
_cell.length_c   1.000
_cell.angle_alpha   90.00
_cell.angle_beta   90.00
_cell.angle_gamma   90.00
#
_symmetry.space_group_name_H-M   'P 1'
#
loop_
_entity.id
_entity.type
_entity.pdbx_description
1 polymer ?
#
loop_
_entity_poly.entity_id
_entity_poly.type
_entity_poly.pdbx_seq_one_letter_code
_entity_poly.pdbx_strand_id
1 'polypeptide(L)'
;SGLLNPRVLLTVVAVLLGVGLVLTPAVLRVVVRGRRRQRAAAGDAHAAWDELLATMSDLRLTWGGAETPRSTARRLAREHDFDAVTAEAMRMLAVAEERARYAPPATGTSDGLDDAVVAVAAGLRADAPSRDRARAVLVPPSILRAGTVSVRAAQASAWGRLGAVVGTRPAGVPR
;
A
#
# COMPACT_ATOMS: atom_id res chain seq x y z
N SER A 1 -9.49 16.84 44.39
CA SER A 1 -9.40 16.85 42.92
C SER A 1 -8.22 15.98 42.51
N GLY A 2 -8.51 14.71 42.18
CA GLY A 2 -7.51 13.72 41.80
C GLY A 2 -6.84 14.09 40.48
N LEU A 3 -5.75 14.85 40.57
CA LEU A 3 -4.82 15.02 39.47
C LEU A 3 -4.29 13.63 39.14
N LEU A 4 -4.75 13.09 38.01
CA LEU A 4 -4.22 11.87 37.41
C LEU A 4 -2.70 11.92 37.49
N ASN A 5 -2.11 10.93 38.18
CA ASN A 5 -0.68 10.86 38.43
C ASN A 5 0.06 11.10 37.10
N PRO A 6 1.00 12.07 37.03
CA PRO A 6 1.66 12.46 35.78
C PRO A 6 2.31 11.26 35.07
N ARG A 7 2.71 10.23 35.84
CA ARG A 7 3.23 8.98 35.30
C ARG A 7 2.15 8.19 34.53
N VAL A 8 0.94 8.10 35.08
CA VAL A 8 -0.21 7.43 34.43
C VAL A 8 -0.60 8.15 33.14
N LEU A 9 -0.61 9.49 33.17
CA LEU A 9 -0.89 10.28 31.98
C LEU A 9 0.15 10.01 30.87
N LEU A 10 1.44 9.96 31.21
CA LEU A 10 2.50 9.65 30.26
C LEU A 10 2.38 8.24 29.68
N THR A 11 2.04 7.25 30.51
CA THR A 11 1.82 5.86 30.04
C THR A 11 0.65 5.78 29.07
N VAL A 12 -0.48 6.43 29.38
CA VAL A 12 -1.66 6.46 28.50
C VAL A 12 -1.32 7.12 27.16
N VAL A 13 -0.63 8.26 27.17
CA VAL A 13 -0.20 8.94 25.94
C VAL A 13 0.74 8.06 25.11
N ALA A 14 1.72 7.42 25.74
CA ALA A 14 2.65 6.52 25.04
C ALA A 14 1.94 5.31 24.40
N VAL A 15 0.97 4.72 25.11
CA VAL A 15 0.14 3.62 24.58
C VAL A 15 -0.71 4.10 23.41
N LEU A 16 -1.37 5.25 23.52
CA LEU A 16 -2.19 5.81 22.43
C LEU A 16 -1.34 6.15 21.19
N LEU A 17 -0.13 6.68 21.38
CA LEU A 17 0.82 6.93 20.28
C LEU A 17 1.30 5.62 19.64
N GLY A 18 1.62 4.61 20.44
CA GLY A 18 2.00 3.28 19.94
C GLY A 18 0.88 2.61 19.15
N VAL A 19 -0.34 2.63 19.68
CA VAL A 19 -1.54 2.12 19.00
C VAL A 19 -1.81 2.91 17.72
N GLY A 20 -1.74 4.24 17.78
CA GLY A 20 -1.91 5.11 16.61
C GLY A 20 -0.89 4.80 15.51
N LEU A 21 0.38 4.58 15.88
CA LEU A 21 1.47 4.21 14.97
C LEU A 21 1.25 2.84 14.30
N VAL A 22 0.71 1.88 15.04
CA VAL A 22 0.39 0.53 14.51
C VAL A 22 -0.86 0.55 13.63
N LEU A 23 -1.86 1.36 13.97
CA LEU A 23 -3.10 1.49 13.20
C LEU A 23 -2.96 2.36 11.95
N THR A 24 -1.97 3.27 11.90
CA THR A 24 -1.74 4.15 10.75
C THR A 24 -1.61 3.39 9.42
N PRO A 25 -0.76 2.34 9.30
CA PRO A 25 -0.64 1.61 8.04
C PRO A 25 -1.92 0.86 7.65
N ALA A 26 -2.71 0.39 8.61
CA ALA A 26 -3.97 -0.30 8.33
C ALA A 26 -5.03 0.65 7.77
N VAL A 27 -5.19 1.84 8.38
CA VAL A 27 -6.14 2.86 7.92
C VAL A 27 -5.71 3.45 6.57
N LEU A 28 -4.42 3.76 6.41
CA LEU A 28 -3.88 4.23 5.13
C LEU A 28 -4.09 3.19 4.02
N ARG A 29 -3.91 1.89 4.30
CA ARG A 29 -4.19 0.82 3.33
C ARG A 29 -5.65 0.82 2.88
N VAL A 30 -6.61 0.93 3.81
CA VAL A 30 -8.05 0.93 3.46
C VAL A 30 -8.40 2.14 2.59
N VAL A 31 -7.93 3.33 2.94
CA VAL A 31 -8.21 4.57 2.20
C VAL A 31 -7.53 4.56 0.81
N VAL A 32 -6.27 4.16 0.74
CA VAL A 32 -5.53 4.07 -0.53
C VAL A 32 -6.15 3.03 -1.44
N ARG A 33 -6.56 1.87 -0.90
CA ARG A 33 -7.26 0.81 -1.63
C ARG A 33 -8.59 1.30 -2.22
N GLY A 34 -9.40 2.01 -1.43
CA GLY A 34 -10.65 2.60 -1.91
C GLY A 34 -10.42 3.58 -3.07
N ARG A 35 -9.43 4.47 -2.94
CA ARG A 35 -9.08 5.43 -4.00
C ARG A 35 -8.52 4.75 -5.25
N ARG A 36 -7.68 3.73 -5.10
CA ARG A 36 -7.12 2.97 -6.24
C ARG A 36 -8.23 2.28 -7.03
N ARG A 37 -9.19 1.65 -6.35
CA ARG A 37 -10.36 1.05 -7.00
C ARG A 37 -11.24 2.06 -7.72
N GLN A 38 -11.49 3.22 -7.11
CA GLN A 38 -12.25 4.28 -7.77
C GLN A 38 -11.55 4.78 -9.04
N ARG A 39 -10.22 4.93 -9.01
CA ARG A 39 -9.45 5.32 -10.20
C ARG A 39 -9.39 4.23 -11.26
N ALA A 40 -9.24 2.98 -10.86
CA ALA A 40 -9.30 1.84 -11.77
C ALA A 40 -10.67 1.75 -12.46
N ALA A 41 -11.75 1.97 -11.73
CA ALA A 41 -13.11 2.06 -12.29
C ALA A 41 -13.27 3.28 -13.22
N ALA A 42 -12.52 4.36 -12.97
CA ALA A 42 -12.40 5.49 -13.88
C ALA A 42 -11.37 5.25 -15.01
N GLY A 43 -10.88 4.02 -15.17
CA GLY A 43 -9.99 3.56 -16.22
C GLY A 43 -8.52 3.97 -16.12
N ASP A 44 -8.04 4.31 -14.91
CA ASP A 44 -6.62 4.53 -14.61
C ASP A 44 -5.86 3.19 -14.53
N ALA A 45 -5.08 2.91 -15.57
CA ALA A 45 -4.28 1.70 -15.68
C ALA A 45 -3.20 1.58 -14.60
N HIS A 46 -2.56 2.70 -14.21
CA HIS A 46 -1.58 2.70 -13.13
C HIS A 46 -2.23 2.30 -11.82
N ALA A 47 -3.39 2.88 -11.50
CA ALA A 47 -4.13 2.54 -10.28
C ALA A 47 -4.60 1.07 -10.26
N ALA A 48 -5.02 0.54 -11.40
CA ALA A 48 -5.41 -0.87 -11.53
C ALA A 48 -4.23 -1.82 -11.32
N TRP A 49 -3.09 -1.54 -11.97
CA TRP A 49 -1.86 -2.31 -11.81
C TRP A 49 -1.33 -2.27 -10.36
N ASP A 50 -1.41 -1.09 -9.74
CA ASP A 50 -1.04 -0.85 -8.36
C ASP A 50 -1.88 -1.64 -7.34
N GLU A 51 -3.18 -1.83 -7.58
CA GLU A 51 -4.05 -2.68 -6.75
C GLU A 51 -3.73 -4.17 -6.94
N LEU A 52 -3.34 -4.57 -8.16
CA LEU A 52 -2.88 -5.92 -8.43
C LEU A 52 -1.57 -6.23 -7.69
N LEU A 53 -0.57 -5.36 -7.78
CA LEU A 53 0.70 -5.52 -7.06
C LEU A 53 0.49 -5.57 -5.54
N ALA A 54 -0.45 -4.77 -5.01
CA ALA A 54 -0.85 -4.85 -3.61
C ALA A 54 -1.47 -6.21 -3.28
N THR A 55 -2.35 -6.74 -4.15
CA THR A 55 -2.95 -8.07 -3.98
C THR A 55 -1.90 -9.18 -4.01
N MET A 56 -0.95 -9.12 -4.93
CA MET A 56 0.19 -10.05 -4.99
C MET A 56 1.01 -9.99 -3.69
N SER A 57 1.26 -8.79 -3.18
CA SER A 57 1.98 -8.59 -1.92
C SER A 57 1.22 -9.17 -0.72
N ASP A 58 -0.11 -8.99 -0.66
CA ASP A 58 -0.98 -9.58 0.36
C ASP A 58 -0.94 -11.12 0.32
N LEU A 59 -0.81 -11.69 -0.87
CA LEU A 59 -0.64 -13.13 -1.11
C LEU A 59 0.81 -13.61 -1.00
N ARG A 60 1.75 -12.73 -0.64
CA ARG A 60 3.20 -13.00 -0.54
C ARG A 60 3.84 -13.49 -1.84
N LEU A 61 3.25 -13.14 -2.98
CA LEU A 61 3.82 -13.38 -4.30
C LEU A 61 4.91 -12.34 -4.57
N THR A 62 6.05 -12.79 -5.08
CA THR A 62 7.19 -11.91 -5.36
C THR A 62 7.00 -11.18 -6.68
N TRP A 63 7.34 -9.89 -6.68
CA TRP A 63 7.53 -9.10 -7.88
C TRP A 63 8.99 -8.67 -7.96
N GLY A 64 9.68 -9.07 -9.03
CA GLY A 64 10.98 -8.51 -9.37
C GLY A 64 10.74 -7.15 -10.01
N GLY A 65 11.11 -6.05 -9.34
CA GLY A 65 10.87 -4.68 -9.84
C GLY A 65 11.50 -4.33 -11.20
N ALA A 66 12.29 -5.25 -11.78
CA ALA A 66 12.83 -5.16 -13.12
C ALA A 66 11.93 -5.81 -14.20
N GLU A 67 10.90 -6.56 -13.82
CA GLU A 67 9.97 -7.19 -14.77
C GLU A 67 9.03 -6.16 -15.39
N THR A 68 8.83 -6.27 -16.71
CA THR A 68 7.77 -5.52 -17.38
C THR A 68 6.39 -6.09 -17.01
N PRO A 69 5.32 -5.28 -17.06
CA PRO A 69 3.96 -5.74 -16.74
C PRO A 69 3.55 -7.01 -17.51
N ARG A 70 3.87 -7.08 -18.81
CA ARG A 70 3.60 -8.26 -19.65
C ARG A 70 4.46 -9.46 -19.27
N SER A 71 5.71 -9.26 -18.84
CA SER A 71 6.55 -10.34 -18.33
C SER A 71 5.94 -10.94 -17.07
N THR A 72 5.52 -10.10 -16.13
CA THR A 72 4.85 -10.52 -14.90
C THR A 72 3.55 -11.27 -15.20
N ALA A 73 2.71 -10.78 -16.14
CA ALA A 73 1.50 -11.48 -16.57
C ALA A 73 1.78 -12.89 -17.11
N ARG A 74 2.77 -13.04 -18.00
CA ARG A 74 3.17 -14.33 -18.57
C ARG A 74 3.79 -15.26 -17.53
N ARG A 75 4.47 -14.72 -16.53
CA ARG A 75 5.00 -15.51 -15.41
C ARG A 75 3.86 -16.03 -14.54
N LEU A 76 2.96 -15.16 -14.09
CA LEU A 76 1.83 -15.56 -13.24
C LEU A 76 0.92 -16.58 -13.93
N ALA A 77 0.62 -16.40 -15.22
CA ALA A 77 -0.17 -17.37 -15.98
C ALA A 77 0.54 -18.73 -16.19
N ARG A 78 1.86 -18.82 -15.96
CA ARG A 78 2.59 -20.10 -15.97
C ARG A 78 2.73 -20.71 -14.58
N GLU A 79 2.77 -19.88 -13.55
CA GLU A 79 2.97 -20.29 -12.16
C GLU A 79 1.64 -20.65 -11.45
N HIS A 80 0.52 -20.13 -11.94
CA HIS A 80 -0.82 -20.31 -11.37
C HIS A 80 -1.78 -20.91 -12.41
N ASP A 81 -2.72 -21.74 -11.96
CA ASP A 81 -3.73 -22.35 -12.82
C ASP A 81 -4.88 -21.36 -13.11
N PHE A 82 -4.58 -20.36 -13.92
CA PHE A 82 -5.58 -19.37 -14.35
C PHE A 82 -6.52 -19.95 -15.40
N ASP A 83 -7.82 -19.82 -15.16
CA ASP A 83 -8.81 -20.02 -16.21
C ASP A 83 -8.65 -18.97 -17.34
N ALA A 84 -9.28 -19.22 -18.48
CA ALA A 84 -9.17 -18.37 -19.66
C ALA A 84 -9.57 -16.91 -19.38
N VAL A 85 -10.56 -16.69 -18.50
CA VAL A 85 -11.05 -15.37 -18.12
C VAL A 85 -10.01 -14.61 -17.30
N THR A 86 -9.41 -15.26 -16.31
CA THR A 86 -8.38 -14.71 -15.43
C THR A 86 -7.11 -14.40 -16.22
N ALA A 87 -6.70 -15.30 -17.12
CA ALA A 87 -5.55 -15.10 -17.98
C ALA A 87 -5.74 -13.90 -18.92
N GLU A 88 -6.92 -13.74 -19.49
CA GLU A 88 -7.26 -12.62 -20.37
C GLU A 88 -7.34 -11.29 -19.61
N ALA A 89 -7.95 -11.29 -18.43
CA ALA A 89 -7.99 -10.13 -17.54
C ALA A 89 -6.57 -9.69 -17.13
N MET A 90 -5.69 -10.63 -16.78
CA MET A 90 -4.28 -10.35 -16.45
C MET A 90 -3.54 -9.73 -17.64
N ARG A 91 -3.77 -10.26 -18.85
CA ARG A 91 -3.19 -9.72 -20.09
C ARG A 91 -3.70 -8.31 -20.38
N MET A 92 -4.99 -8.06 -20.20
CA MET A 92 -5.61 -6.74 -20.35
C MET A 92 -4.95 -5.71 -19.44
N LEU A 93 -4.83 -6.00 -18.14
CA LEU A 93 -4.19 -5.14 -17.16
C LEU A 93 -2.73 -4.81 -17.54
N ALA A 94 -1.95 -5.83 -17.91
CA ALA A 94 -0.56 -5.65 -18.29
C ALA A 94 -0.41 -4.79 -19.56
N VAL A 95 -1.30 -4.97 -20.54
CA VAL A 95 -1.29 -4.18 -21.76
C VAL A 95 -1.69 -2.73 -21.49
N ALA A 96 -2.71 -2.50 -20.65
CA ALA A 96 -3.15 -1.16 -20.27
C ALA A 96 -2.06 -0.39 -19.51
N GLU A 97 -1.42 -1.03 -18.53
CA GLU A 97 -0.29 -0.44 -17.78
C GLU A 97 0.87 -0.08 -18.71
N GLU A 98 1.23 -0.99 -19.61
CA GLU A 98 2.35 -0.75 -20.52
C GLU A 98 2.04 0.39 -21.49
N ARG A 99 0.78 0.49 -21.97
CA ARG A 99 0.35 1.66 -22.75
C ARG A 99 0.41 2.93 -21.93
N ALA A 100 -0.14 2.95 -20.71
CA ALA A 100 -0.11 4.13 -19.86
C ALA A 100 1.31 4.59 -19.53
N ARG A 101 2.26 3.66 -19.37
CA ARG A 101 3.67 3.98 -19.10
C ARG A 101 4.41 4.63 -20.26
N TYR A 102 4.06 4.26 -21.49
CA TYR A 102 4.78 4.72 -22.70
C TYR A 102 4.00 5.71 -23.55
N ALA A 103 2.70 5.87 -23.32
CA ALA A 103 1.87 6.80 -24.03
C ALA A 103 1.88 8.19 -23.38
N PRO A 104 1.68 9.27 -24.14
CA PRO A 104 1.52 10.61 -23.59
C PRO A 104 0.35 10.69 -22.58
N PRO A 105 0.40 11.60 -21.58
CA PRO A 105 -0.60 11.68 -20.50
C PRO A 105 -2.06 11.87 -20.91
N ALA A 106 -2.32 12.24 -22.17
CA ALA A 106 -3.66 12.50 -22.70
C ALA A 106 -4.29 11.30 -23.44
N THR A 107 -3.58 10.18 -23.60
CA THR A 107 -4.06 9.04 -24.39
C THR A 107 -4.45 7.86 -23.51
N GLY A 108 -5.73 7.79 -23.16
CA GLY A 108 -6.44 6.52 -22.97
C GLY A 108 -6.88 6.22 -21.54
N THR A 109 -8.16 6.45 -21.26
CA THR A 109 -8.93 5.71 -20.26
C THR A 109 -9.21 4.31 -20.82
N SER A 110 -9.01 3.26 -20.03
CA SER A 110 -9.37 1.88 -20.42
C SER A 110 -10.54 1.41 -19.58
N ASP A 111 -11.63 0.98 -20.24
CA ASP A 111 -12.81 0.47 -19.55
C ASP A 111 -12.58 -0.96 -19.02
N GLY A 112 -13.30 -1.32 -17.95
CA GLY A 112 -13.30 -2.68 -17.38
C GLY A 112 -12.05 -3.08 -16.62
N LEU A 113 -11.16 -2.13 -16.29
CA LEU A 113 -9.95 -2.41 -15.52
C LEU A 113 -10.24 -2.84 -14.07
N ASP A 114 -11.31 -2.34 -13.47
CA ASP A 114 -11.75 -2.75 -12.14
C ASP A 114 -12.26 -4.19 -12.12
N ASP A 115 -13.09 -4.57 -13.08
CA ASP A 115 -13.54 -5.96 -13.26
C ASP A 115 -12.37 -6.89 -13.54
N ALA A 116 -11.40 -6.47 -14.36
CA ALA A 116 -10.19 -7.23 -14.61
C ALA A 116 -9.35 -7.43 -13.34
N VAL A 117 -9.21 -6.38 -12.50
CA VAL A 117 -8.55 -6.51 -11.19
C VAL A 117 -9.30 -7.49 -10.28
N VAL A 118 -10.63 -7.43 -10.26
CA VAL A 118 -11.46 -8.35 -9.45
C VAL A 118 -11.27 -9.80 -9.90
N ALA A 119 -11.32 -10.05 -11.21
CA ALA A 119 -11.15 -11.38 -11.80
C ALA A 119 -9.76 -11.97 -11.47
N VAL A 120 -8.68 -11.21 -11.72
CA VAL A 120 -7.31 -11.68 -11.43
C VAL A 120 -7.11 -11.91 -9.94
N ALA A 121 -7.63 -11.03 -9.10
CA ALA A 121 -7.53 -11.18 -7.65
C ALA A 121 -8.34 -12.39 -7.15
N ALA A 122 -9.44 -12.75 -7.81
CA ALA A 122 -10.19 -13.96 -7.49
C ALA A 122 -9.41 -15.22 -7.90
N GLY A 123 -8.86 -15.26 -9.11
CA GLY A 123 -8.03 -16.37 -9.60
C GLY A 123 -6.80 -16.63 -8.73
N LEU A 124 -6.04 -15.57 -8.41
CA LEU A 124 -4.89 -15.67 -7.50
C LEU A 124 -5.26 -16.20 -6.10
N ARG A 125 -6.46 -15.87 -5.58
CA ARG A 125 -6.93 -16.36 -4.28
C ARG A 125 -7.46 -17.79 -4.33
N ALA A 126 -7.91 -18.25 -5.50
CA ALA A 126 -8.39 -19.60 -5.71
C ALA A 126 -7.22 -20.60 -5.83
N ASP A 127 -6.15 -20.20 -6.49
CA ASP A 127 -4.93 -21.00 -6.67
C ASP A 127 -4.06 -21.05 -5.39
N ALA A 128 -4.09 -20.01 -4.56
CA ALA A 128 -3.34 -19.99 -3.30
C ALA A 128 -3.81 -21.13 -2.34
N PRO A 129 -2.92 -22.07 -1.93
CA PRO A 129 -3.28 -23.14 -1.01
C PRO A 129 -3.79 -22.55 0.31
N SER A 130 -4.82 -23.16 0.91
CA SER A 130 -5.54 -22.66 2.10
C SER A 130 -4.71 -22.53 3.40
N ARG A 131 -3.38 -22.49 3.32
CA ARG A 131 -2.46 -22.66 4.46
C ARG A 131 -2.09 -21.38 5.23
N ASP A 132 -2.47 -20.18 4.78
CA ASP A 132 -2.17 -18.91 5.48
C ASP A 132 -3.41 -18.16 6.02
N ARG A 133 -4.64 -18.58 5.68
CA ARG A 133 -5.89 -17.83 5.98
C ARG A 133 -6.20 -17.66 7.47
N ALA A 134 -5.73 -18.55 8.35
CA ALA A 134 -5.98 -18.45 9.80
C ALA A 134 -4.88 -17.74 10.59
N ARG A 135 -3.63 -17.69 10.08
CA ARG A 135 -2.50 -17.10 10.82
C ARG A 135 -2.24 -15.63 10.50
N ALA A 136 -2.69 -15.13 9.34
CA ALA A 136 -2.44 -13.75 8.90
C ALA A 136 -3.48 -12.73 9.41
N VAL A 137 -4.64 -13.18 9.90
CA VAL A 137 -5.73 -12.29 10.34
C VAL A 137 -5.55 -11.85 11.81
N LEU A 138 -4.81 -12.61 12.63
CA LEU A 138 -4.66 -12.32 14.06
C LEU A 138 -3.30 -11.74 14.48
N VAL A 139 -2.19 -12.05 13.79
CA VAL A 139 -0.86 -11.51 14.18
C VAL A 139 0.01 -11.27 12.94
N PRO A 140 0.21 -10.02 12.50
CA PRO A 140 1.18 -9.69 11.46
C PRO A 140 2.60 -10.12 11.89
N PRO A 141 3.37 -10.84 11.05
CA PRO A 141 4.76 -11.23 11.35
C PRO A 141 5.72 -10.02 11.49
N SER A 142 5.23 -8.80 11.29
CA SER A 142 5.95 -7.55 11.59
C SER A 142 6.06 -7.25 13.09
N ILE A 143 5.21 -7.84 13.95
CA ILE A 143 5.34 -7.72 15.42
C ILE A 143 6.53 -8.57 15.92
N LEU A 144 6.81 -9.70 15.27
CA LEU A 144 7.92 -10.59 15.64
C LEU A 144 9.29 -10.07 15.18
N ARG A 145 9.36 -9.23 14.14
CA ARG A 145 10.62 -8.60 13.67
C ARG A 145 10.94 -7.25 14.30
N ALA A 146 9.97 -6.58 14.93
CA ALA A 146 10.17 -5.27 15.56
C ALA A 146 10.92 -5.32 16.92
N GLY A 147 11.43 -6.48 17.33
CA GLY A 147 12.37 -6.60 18.46
C GLY A 147 13.77 -6.06 18.14
N THR A 148 14.13 -5.86 16.87
CA THR A 148 15.47 -5.41 16.49
C THR A 148 15.42 -4.54 15.24
N VAL A 149 15.61 -3.21 15.40
CA VAL A 149 15.97 -2.23 14.35
C VAL A 149 14.80 -1.83 13.40
N SER A 150 14.35 -0.59 13.21
CA SER A 150 14.93 0.76 13.31
C SER A 150 13.84 1.85 13.42
N VAL A 151 13.75 2.54 14.56
CA VAL A 151 12.90 3.74 14.76
C VAL A 151 13.53 5.02 14.13
N ARG A 152 14.74 4.93 13.58
CA ARG A 152 15.52 6.12 13.19
C ARG A 152 15.05 6.85 11.93
N ALA A 153 14.39 6.20 10.97
CA ALA A 153 14.09 6.83 9.69
C ALA A 153 12.82 7.72 9.71
N ALA A 154 11.86 7.46 10.61
CA ALA A 154 10.61 8.22 10.69
C ALA A 154 10.75 9.54 11.47
N GLN A 155 11.82 9.69 12.27
CA GLN A 155 12.02 10.88 13.10
C GLN A 155 12.47 12.09 12.28
N ALA A 156 13.23 11.91 11.19
CA ALA A 156 13.84 13.01 10.43
C ALA A 156 12.84 13.96 9.72
N SER A 157 11.61 13.52 9.43
CA SER A 157 10.62 14.36 8.74
C SER A 157 9.61 15.06 9.66
N ALA A 158 9.56 14.68 10.94
CA ALA A 158 8.71 15.33 11.94
C ALA A 158 9.35 16.61 12.52
N TRP A 159 10.69 16.68 12.60
CA TRP A 159 11.40 17.86 13.10
C TRP A 159 11.38 19.04 12.11
N GLY A 160 11.31 18.79 10.80
CA GLY A 160 11.27 19.86 9.79
C GLY A 160 9.98 20.69 9.77
N ARG A 161 8.85 20.12 10.24
CA ARG A 161 7.55 20.81 10.21
C ARG A 161 7.19 21.53 11.51
N LEU A 162 7.85 21.21 12.63
CA LEU A 162 7.66 21.91 13.91
C LEU A 162 8.58 23.14 14.07
N GLY A 163 9.73 23.17 13.38
CA GLY A 163 10.61 24.35 13.36
C GLY A 163 10.05 25.54 12.57
N ALA A 164 9.11 25.30 11.64
CA ALA A 164 8.53 26.34 10.78
C ALA A 164 7.36 27.10 11.41
N VAL A 165 6.81 26.62 12.54
CA VAL A 165 5.66 27.26 13.22
C VAL A 165 6.10 28.15 14.40
N VAL A 166 7.31 27.97 14.92
CA VAL A 166 7.88 28.84 15.96
C VAL A 166 8.89 29.80 15.34
N GLY A 167 8.38 30.71 14.51
CA GLY A 167 9.13 31.87 14.05
C GLY A 167 9.29 32.89 15.17
N THR A 168 10.31 32.76 16.01
CA THR A 168 10.77 33.89 16.83
C THR A 168 11.52 34.86 15.93
N ARG A 169 10.93 36.03 15.64
CA ARG A 169 11.66 37.19 15.12
C ARG A 169 12.57 37.72 16.22
N PRO A 170 13.91 37.77 16.06
CA PRO A 170 14.71 38.70 16.83
C PRO A 170 14.73 40.07 16.15
N ALA A 171 14.43 41.08 16.95
CA ALA A 171 14.46 42.49 16.64
C ALA A 171 15.90 43.03 16.56
N GLY A 172 16.06 44.13 15.83
CA GLY A 172 17.04 45.16 16.15
C GLY A 172 18.40 45.03 15.46
N VAL A 173 18.61 45.85 14.44
CA VAL A 173 19.94 46.36 14.10
C VAL A 173 19.85 47.89 14.24
N PRO A 174 20.46 48.51 15.28
CA PRO A 174 20.74 49.92 15.23
C PRO A 174 21.92 50.18 14.28
N ARG A 175 21.88 51.37 13.68
CA ARG A 175 22.61 51.84 12.50
C ARG A 175 24.12 51.70 12.56
#